data_AF-C7ZPC7-F1
#
_entry.id   AF-C7ZPC7-F1
#
_cell.length_a   1.000
_cell.length_b   1.000
_cell.length_c   1.000
_cell.angle_alpha   90.00
_cell.angle_beta   90.00
_cell.angle_gamma   90.00
#
_symmetry.space_group_name_H-M   'P 1'
#
loop_
_entity.id
_entity.type
_entity.pdbx_description
1 polymer ?
#
loop_
_entity_poly.entity_id
_entity_poly.type
_entity_poly.pdbx_seq_one_letter_code
_entity_poly.pdbx_strand_id
1 'polypeptide(L)'
;MTVRGIHKFYEPAVLLNALNFTEREAAPPGDFDATIDTTDPRQLFQAFVYKLGHICDSVKGNYGATITSFCVLKDEEKDEAAHYWFTSNQRTREDLETTAEYVRELLGKVGDPDEDLASLKRGLLSDVLWFNRPRLEYYFRQMSDRATKCRGSCLDTDDDEVVHLGTRAIKLLEQLCRSPEGKIIAERAREGRKYGVPSQKCWPDLQHMINRTTAYSESVRFILAAKVRWPGLFDKFKVSFIESSQRMERPFRNKSQTADGIVGRMTRKQKMIDTFREFARDLQRFNLDELIMGVWKDPNFRPIVHAEVLLLDHLDKKGLLEPRFFFNEWMYIGSSKPTCKLCHHYFTLHHVSNVGHRPSHGNLYLHWRFPDVLKSQGETGIQRRQIMVDRVLGEVRKEAFDIVSRKGTSSYKGDDSFTYSAAMPDRSTVAGSVVDLGDLASMIGHMDLSDRAGDFD
;
A
#
# COMPACT_ATOMS: atom_id res chain seq x y z
N MET A 1 4.12 31.80 -0.86
CA MET A 1 5.06 32.22 -1.93
C MET A 1 5.24 31.09 -2.94
N THR A 2 5.51 31.46 -4.19
CA THR A 2 5.20 30.80 -5.47
C THR A 2 5.76 29.39 -5.69
N VAL A 3 4.89 28.45 -6.07
CA VAL A 3 4.85 27.57 -7.28
C VAL A 3 6.17 27.28 -8.08
N ARG A 4 7.16 28.17 -8.11
CA ARG A 4 8.40 28.11 -8.91
C ARG A 4 9.35 26.94 -8.59
N GLY A 5 9.28 26.34 -7.39
CA GLY A 5 10.11 25.20 -7.00
C GLY A 5 9.48 23.84 -7.30
N ILE A 6 8.16 23.71 -7.08
CA ILE A 6 7.43 22.44 -7.17
C ILE A 6 7.43 21.86 -8.59
N HIS A 7 7.34 22.70 -9.63
CA HIS A 7 7.40 22.21 -11.01
C HIS A 7 8.77 21.63 -11.39
N LYS A 8 9.85 22.06 -10.72
CA LYS A 8 11.19 21.52 -10.96
C LYS A 8 11.32 20.08 -10.46
N PHE A 9 10.48 19.68 -9.52
CA PHE A 9 10.43 18.31 -9.00
C PHE A 9 9.69 17.37 -9.96
N TYR A 10 8.53 17.80 -10.47
CA TYR A 10 7.71 16.92 -11.30
C TYR A 10 8.32 16.61 -12.66
N GLU A 11 9.09 17.53 -13.27
CA GLU A 11 9.75 17.25 -14.56
C GLU A 11 10.63 15.98 -14.51
N PRO A 12 11.62 15.86 -13.60
CA PRO A 12 12.40 14.64 -13.47
C PRO A 12 11.59 13.43 -13.00
N ALA A 13 10.58 13.63 -12.14
CA ALA A 13 9.74 12.53 -11.67
C ALA A 13 8.89 11.93 -12.80
N VAL A 14 8.28 12.77 -13.65
CA VAL A 14 7.50 12.32 -14.82
C VAL A 14 8.41 11.61 -15.81
N LEU A 15 9.61 12.14 -16.05
CA LEU A 15 10.59 11.46 -16.90
C LEU A 15 10.96 10.09 -16.33
N LEU A 16 11.32 10.00 -15.05
CA LEU A 16 11.64 8.73 -14.39
C LEU A 16 10.47 7.74 -14.46
N ASN A 17 9.23 8.23 -14.31
CA ASN A 17 8.03 7.40 -14.46
C ASN A 17 7.92 6.79 -15.87
N ALA A 18 8.12 7.62 -16.90
CA ALA A 18 8.06 7.18 -18.29
C ALA A 18 9.20 6.20 -18.62
N LEU A 19 10.42 6.46 -18.13
CA LEU A 19 11.55 5.54 -18.24
C LEU A 19 11.23 4.19 -17.59
N ASN A 20 10.74 4.18 -16.35
CA ASN A 20 10.33 2.95 -15.66
C ASN A 20 9.22 2.21 -16.43
N PHE A 21 8.29 2.91 -17.09
CA PHE A 21 7.26 2.27 -17.91
C PHE A 21 7.88 1.54 -19.12
N THR A 22 8.79 2.20 -19.83
CA THR A 22 9.51 1.58 -20.95
C THR A 22 10.43 0.44 -20.51
N GLU A 23 10.87 0.42 -19.25
CA GLU A 23 11.64 -0.69 -18.67
C GLU A 23 10.78 -1.84 -18.14
N ARG A 24 9.56 -1.56 -17.67
CA ARG A 24 8.63 -2.57 -17.11
C ARG A 24 8.17 -3.62 -18.11
N GLU A 25 8.24 -3.35 -19.40
CA GLU A 25 8.03 -4.40 -20.42
C GLU A 25 9.15 -5.46 -20.41
N ALA A 26 10.24 -5.27 -19.66
CA ALA A 26 11.42 -6.13 -19.68
C ALA A 26 11.88 -6.70 -18.32
N ALA A 27 11.19 -6.43 -17.20
CA ALA A 27 11.64 -6.81 -15.86
C ALA A 27 10.80 -7.95 -15.24
N PRO A 28 11.41 -9.05 -14.74
CA PRO A 28 10.71 -10.00 -13.90
C PRO A 28 10.59 -9.48 -12.44
N PRO A 29 9.52 -9.84 -11.73
CA PRO A 29 9.26 -9.38 -10.37
C PRO A 29 10.28 -9.88 -9.33
N GLY A 30 10.67 -9.01 -8.40
CA GLY A 30 11.41 -9.38 -7.20
C GLY A 30 10.52 -10.02 -6.12
N ASP A 31 11.01 -11.08 -5.49
CA ASP A 31 10.36 -11.77 -4.35
C ASP A 31 10.53 -10.94 -3.06
N PHE A 32 9.45 -10.38 -2.53
CA PHE A 32 9.44 -9.75 -1.19
C PHE A 32 8.53 -10.49 -0.18
N ASP A 33 8.43 -11.82 -0.29
CA ASP A 33 7.81 -12.70 0.70
C ASP A 33 8.69 -12.79 1.97
N ALA A 34 8.78 -11.70 2.75
CA ALA A 34 9.37 -11.77 4.07
C ALA A 34 8.34 -12.37 5.04
N THR A 35 8.58 -13.60 5.48
CA THR A 35 7.89 -14.20 6.62
C THR A 35 8.25 -13.39 7.86
N ILE A 36 7.27 -12.97 8.65
CA ILE A 36 7.53 -12.22 9.88
C ILE A 36 7.85 -13.20 11.00
N ASP A 37 8.98 -12.98 11.68
CA ASP A 37 9.29 -13.69 12.91
C ASP A 37 8.45 -13.10 14.05
N THR A 38 7.49 -13.88 14.52
CA THR A 38 6.56 -13.47 15.57
C THR A 38 7.15 -13.61 16.96
N THR A 39 8.32 -14.25 17.07
CA THR A 39 9.11 -14.31 18.29
C THR A 39 9.95 -13.06 18.50
N ASP A 40 10.29 -12.35 17.42
CA ASP A 40 10.93 -11.03 17.47
C ASP A 40 9.88 -9.96 17.86
N PRO A 41 10.00 -9.35 19.07
CA PRO A 41 9.05 -8.36 19.54
C PRO A 41 8.96 -7.13 18.63
N ARG A 42 10.06 -6.74 17.98
CA ARG A 42 10.06 -5.56 17.11
C ARG A 42 9.33 -5.85 15.81
N GLN A 43 9.57 -7.01 15.19
CA GLN A 43 8.86 -7.40 13.97
C GLN A 43 7.36 -7.62 14.21
N LEU A 44 6.99 -8.27 15.32
CA LEU A 44 5.59 -8.43 15.71
C LEU A 44 4.90 -7.09 15.91
N PHE A 45 5.54 -6.14 16.58
CA PHE A 45 4.98 -4.79 16.77
C PHE A 45 4.84 -4.04 15.45
N GLN A 46 5.86 -4.06 14.61
CA GLN A 46 5.79 -3.44 13.28
C GLN A 46 4.65 -4.04 12.44
N ALA A 47 4.47 -5.36 12.52
CA ALA A 47 3.35 -6.08 11.92
C ALA A 47 2.01 -5.58 12.42
N PHE A 48 1.82 -5.56 13.73
CA PHE A 48 0.62 -5.04 14.37
C PHE A 48 0.27 -3.63 13.86
N VAL A 49 1.21 -2.69 13.92
CA VAL A 49 0.98 -1.29 13.53
C VAL A 49 0.55 -1.16 12.07
N TYR A 50 1.23 -1.84 11.14
CA TYR A 50 0.80 -1.75 9.74
C TYR A 50 -0.47 -2.55 9.43
N LYS A 51 -0.77 -3.59 10.20
CA LYS A 51 -2.02 -4.36 10.07
C LYS A 51 -3.22 -3.55 10.56
N LEU A 52 -3.07 -2.66 11.55
CA LEU A 52 -4.07 -1.62 11.85
C LEU A 52 -4.33 -0.73 10.64
N GLY A 53 -3.26 -0.27 9.96
CA GLY A 53 -3.40 0.44 8.69
C GLY A 53 -4.14 -0.37 7.63
N HIS A 54 -3.84 -1.68 7.52
CA HIS A 54 -4.47 -2.58 6.56
C HIS A 54 -5.98 -2.72 6.76
N ILE A 55 -6.44 -2.94 8.00
CA ILE A 55 -7.88 -3.08 8.29
C ILE A 55 -8.64 -1.74 8.20
N CYS A 56 -7.94 -0.61 8.09
CA CYS A 56 -8.54 0.72 7.88
C CYS A 56 -8.53 1.16 6.40
N ASP A 57 -7.91 0.40 5.51
CA ASP A 57 -7.79 0.69 4.07
C ASP A 57 -9.00 0.13 3.30
N SER A 58 -10.18 0.69 3.55
CA SER A 58 -11.49 0.10 3.22
C SER A 58 -11.96 0.23 1.77
N VAL A 59 -11.22 0.93 0.91
CA VAL A 59 -11.64 1.17 -0.49
C VAL A 59 -10.51 0.80 -1.44
N LYS A 60 -10.84 0.10 -2.52
CA LYS A 60 -9.90 -0.18 -3.61
C LYS A 60 -10.13 0.81 -4.76
N GLY A 61 -9.04 1.26 -5.38
CA GLY A 61 -9.10 2.25 -6.46
C GLY A 61 -8.89 3.67 -5.95
N ASN A 62 -9.39 4.65 -6.72
CA ASN A 62 -9.32 6.09 -6.43
C ASN A 62 -7.93 6.57 -5.96
N TYR A 63 -6.87 6.16 -6.68
CA TYR A 63 -5.48 6.52 -6.36
C TYR A 63 -5.05 6.19 -4.92
N GLY A 64 -5.65 5.17 -4.30
CA GLY A 64 -5.34 4.77 -2.93
C GLY A 64 -5.86 5.74 -1.87
N ALA A 65 -7.06 6.29 -2.07
CA ALA A 65 -7.68 7.29 -1.19
C ALA A 65 -7.73 6.89 0.30
N THR A 66 -7.96 5.61 0.61
CA THR A 66 -8.09 5.12 1.99
C THR A 66 -6.85 4.41 2.53
N ILE A 67 -5.70 4.47 1.81
CA ILE A 67 -4.42 4.04 2.37
C ILE A 67 -4.22 4.79 3.69
N THR A 68 -3.99 4.02 4.74
CA THR A 68 -3.96 4.51 6.12
C THR A 68 -2.63 4.16 6.76
N SER A 69 -2.06 5.12 7.47
CA SER A 69 -0.81 4.96 8.22
C SER A 69 -1.03 5.23 9.70
N PHE A 70 -0.34 4.47 10.53
CA PHE A 70 -0.40 4.52 11.99
C PHE A 70 0.99 4.69 12.60
N CYS A 71 1.04 5.35 13.75
CA CYS A 71 2.09 5.20 14.75
C CYS A 71 1.47 5.08 16.14
N VAL A 72 2.25 4.55 17.09
CA VAL A 72 1.81 4.38 18.47
C VAL A 72 2.81 5.09 19.37
N LEU A 73 2.32 6.13 20.04
CA LEU A 73 3.08 6.92 21.00
C LEU A 73 2.74 6.51 22.43
N LYS A 74 3.56 6.91 23.39
CA LYS A 74 3.21 6.91 24.82
C LYS A 74 2.37 8.16 25.12
N ASP A 75 1.29 7.99 25.86
CA ASP A 75 0.55 9.13 26.40
C ASP A 75 1.33 9.71 27.58
N GLU A 76 1.74 10.98 27.48
CA GLU A 76 2.49 11.65 28.55
C GLU A 76 1.59 12.08 29.72
N GLU A 77 0.28 12.21 29.49
CA GLU A 77 -0.68 12.65 30.52
C GLU A 77 -1.20 11.47 31.36
N LYS A 78 -1.22 10.26 30.78
CA LYS A 78 -1.64 9.04 31.45
C LYS A 78 -0.50 8.03 31.39
N ASP A 79 0.19 7.88 32.51
CA ASP A 79 1.33 6.97 32.66
C ASP A 79 0.97 5.59 32.07
N GLU A 80 1.81 5.14 31.13
CA GLU A 80 1.71 3.86 30.38
C GLU A 80 0.60 3.69 29.33
N ALA A 81 -0.27 4.68 29.08
CA ALA A 81 -1.33 4.55 28.06
C ALA A 81 -0.81 4.65 26.61
N ALA A 82 -1.37 3.85 25.70
CA ALA A 82 -1.02 3.89 24.28
C ALA A 82 -1.80 4.99 23.54
N HIS A 83 -1.10 5.89 22.83
CA HIS A 83 -1.71 6.91 21.98
C HIS A 83 -1.51 6.58 20.50
N TYR A 84 -2.58 6.06 19.88
CA TYR A 84 -2.65 5.77 18.46
C TYR A 84 -2.87 7.05 17.65
N TRP A 85 -1.92 7.36 16.77
CA TRP A 85 -2.08 8.41 15.76
C TRP A 85 -2.20 7.79 14.39
N PHE A 86 -3.19 8.22 13.62
CA PHE A 86 -3.32 7.79 12.24
C PHE A 86 -3.70 8.91 11.28
N THR A 87 -3.54 8.63 9.99
CA THR A 87 -4.06 9.46 8.91
C THR A 87 -4.32 8.59 7.70
N SER A 88 -5.19 9.06 6.82
CA SER A 88 -5.42 8.45 5.51
C SER A 88 -5.06 9.42 4.38
N ASN A 89 -4.91 8.91 3.17
CA ASN A 89 -4.54 9.73 2.02
C ASN A 89 -5.58 10.82 1.70
N GLN A 90 -6.87 10.48 1.63
CA GLN A 90 -7.93 11.36 1.12
C GLN A 90 -9.30 11.13 1.77
N ARG A 91 -9.33 10.76 3.05
CA ARG A 91 -10.59 10.67 3.80
C ARG A 91 -11.05 12.08 4.17
N THR A 92 -12.35 12.30 4.18
CA THR A 92 -12.91 13.51 4.79
C THR A 92 -12.70 13.48 6.31
N ARG A 93 -12.95 14.60 6.99
CA ARG A 93 -12.90 14.63 8.45
C ARG A 93 -13.91 13.66 9.08
N GLU A 94 -15.13 13.64 8.55
CA GLU A 94 -16.18 12.70 8.97
C GLU A 94 -15.73 11.23 8.77
N ASP A 95 -15.18 10.90 7.60
CA ASP A 95 -14.64 9.55 7.34
C ASP A 95 -13.51 9.18 8.31
N LEU A 96 -12.68 10.14 8.73
CA LEU A 96 -11.61 9.94 9.72
C LEU A 96 -12.18 9.75 11.12
N GLU A 97 -13.24 10.49 11.48
CA GLU A 97 -13.95 10.33 12.75
C GLU A 97 -14.59 8.93 12.82
N THR A 98 -15.30 8.49 11.79
CA THR A 98 -15.84 7.13 11.67
C THR A 98 -14.74 6.07 11.73
N THR A 99 -13.58 6.31 11.09
CA THR A 99 -12.45 5.37 11.18
C THR A 99 -11.87 5.32 12.60
N ALA A 100 -11.80 6.47 13.29
CA ALA A 100 -11.31 6.53 14.65
C ALA A 100 -12.26 5.83 15.62
N GLU A 101 -13.58 5.91 15.40
CA GLU A 101 -14.61 5.16 16.14
C GLU A 101 -14.44 3.66 15.96
N TYR A 102 -14.37 3.21 14.72
CA TYR A 102 -14.10 1.81 14.39
C TYR A 102 -12.82 1.28 15.06
N VAL A 103 -11.73 2.04 15.03
CA VAL A 103 -10.47 1.64 15.68
C VAL A 103 -10.63 1.60 17.20
N ARG A 104 -11.37 2.55 17.80
CA ARG A 104 -11.64 2.56 19.24
C ARG A 104 -12.45 1.34 19.68
N GLU A 105 -13.51 1.02 18.97
CA GLU A 105 -14.36 -0.15 19.23
C GLU A 105 -13.57 -1.45 19.07
N LEU A 106 -12.78 -1.57 17.99
CA LEU A 106 -11.96 -2.74 17.74
C LEU A 106 -10.90 -2.94 18.83
N LEU A 107 -10.17 -1.89 19.19
CA LEU A 107 -9.15 -1.97 20.25
C LEU A 107 -9.79 -2.27 21.62
N GLY A 108 -10.95 -1.67 21.92
CA GLY A 108 -11.68 -1.92 23.17
C GLY A 108 -12.17 -3.36 23.29
N LYS A 109 -12.74 -3.91 22.20
CA LYS A 109 -13.14 -5.32 22.11
C LYS A 109 -11.94 -6.26 22.26
N VAL A 110 -10.82 -5.95 21.61
CA VAL A 110 -9.58 -6.70 21.83
C VAL A 110 -9.07 -6.54 23.27
N GLY A 111 -9.35 -5.44 23.96
CA GLY A 111 -8.96 -5.21 25.36
C GLY A 111 -9.73 -6.03 26.37
N ASP A 112 -10.96 -6.42 26.06
CA ASP A 112 -11.88 -7.10 26.99
C ASP A 112 -11.25 -8.39 27.59
N PRO A 113 -11.15 -8.50 28.92
CA PRO A 113 -10.61 -9.69 29.58
C PRO A 113 -11.59 -10.89 29.60
N ASP A 114 -12.89 -10.65 29.41
CA ASP A 114 -13.93 -11.67 29.59
C ASP A 114 -14.27 -12.43 28.29
N GLU A 115 -13.74 -11.98 27.14
CA GLU A 115 -14.04 -12.59 25.84
C GLU A 115 -13.13 -13.78 25.52
N ASP A 116 -13.71 -14.96 25.28
CA ASP A 116 -12.99 -16.14 24.80
C ASP A 116 -12.26 -15.85 23.48
N LEU A 117 -10.99 -16.27 23.37
CA LEU A 117 -10.12 -15.95 22.23
C LEU A 117 -10.69 -16.43 20.88
N ALA A 118 -11.39 -17.57 20.85
CA ALA A 118 -11.96 -18.09 19.60
C ALA A 118 -13.20 -17.27 19.18
N SER A 119 -14.02 -16.86 20.13
CA SER A 119 -15.17 -15.97 19.90
C SER A 119 -14.71 -14.56 19.50
N LEU A 120 -13.74 -13.99 20.22
CA LEU A 120 -13.11 -12.71 19.91
C LEU A 120 -12.52 -12.73 18.49
N LYS A 121 -11.77 -13.78 18.12
CA LYS A 121 -11.22 -13.91 16.76
C LYS A 121 -12.30 -13.90 15.68
N ARG A 122 -13.42 -14.60 15.88
CA ARG A 122 -14.54 -14.62 14.92
C ARG A 122 -15.23 -13.25 14.85
N GLY A 123 -15.50 -12.64 16.00
CA GLY A 123 -16.09 -11.32 16.10
C GLY A 123 -15.25 -10.27 15.39
N LEU A 124 -13.96 -10.19 15.71
CA LEU A 124 -13.02 -9.25 15.07
C LEU A 124 -12.91 -9.46 13.57
N LEU A 125 -12.88 -10.70 13.10
CA LEU A 125 -12.87 -10.96 11.67
C LEU A 125 -14.15 -10.42 11.03
N SER A 126 -15.32 -10.66 11.63
CA SER A 126 -16.59 -10.11 11.15
C SER A 126 -16.56 -8.58 11.06
N ASP A 127 -16.13 -7.91 12.13
CA ASP A 127 -16.07 -6.45 12.21
C ASP A 127 -15.11 -5.86 11.15
N VAL A 128 -13.93 -6.48 10.99
CA VAL A 128 -12.95 -6.10 9.97
C VAL A 128 -13.50 -6.28 8.56
N LEU A 129 -14.19 -7.39 8.29
CA LEU A 129 -14.78 -7.64 6.98
C LEU A 129 -15.93 -6.68 6.68
N TRP A 130 -16.76 -6.38 7.67
CA TRP A 130 -17.83 -5.39 7.55
C TRP A 130 -17.28 -4.01 7.19
N PHE A 131 -16.29 -3.51 7.94
CA PHE A 131 -15.68 -2.20 7.65
C PHE A 131 -15.00 -2.15 6.26
N ASN A 132 -14.50 -3.28 5.76
CA ASN A 132 -13.80 -3.38 4.47
C ASN A 132 -14.69 -3.91 3.34
N ARG A 133 -16.01 -4.01 3.56
CA ARG A 133 -16.99 -4.56 2.61
C ARG A 133 -16.88 -3.95 1.20
N PRO A 134 -16.79 -2.62 0.99
CA PRO A 134 -16.67 -2.04 -0.35
C PRO A 134 -15.42 -2.52 -1.13
N ARG A 135 -14.32 -2.75 -0.41
CA ARG A 135 -13.07 -3.26 -0.99
C ARG A 135 -13.11 -4.77 -1.22
N LEU A 136 -13.78 -5.51 -0.33
CA LEU A 136 -13.97 -6.95 -0.48
C LEU A 136 -14.86 -7.27 -1.66
N GLU A 137 -15.98 -6.57 -1.85
CA GLU A 137 -16.82 -6.69 -3.04
C GLU A 137 -16.02 -6.52 -4.32
N TYR A 138 -15.15 -5.51 -4.37
CA TYR A 138 -14.27 -5.31 -5.51
C TYR A 138 -13.35 -6.52 -5.72
N TYR A 139 -12.75 -7.08 -4.65
CA TYR A 139 -11.92 -8.28 -4.78
C TYR A 139 -12.73 -9.50 -5.21
N PHE A 140 -13.93 -9.72 -4.67
CA PHE A 140 -14.78 -10.82 -5.06
C PHE A 140 -15.21 -10.72 -6.52
N ARG A 141 -15.67 -9.53 -6.97
CA ARG A 141 -15.98 -9.29 -8.39
C ARG A 141 -14.77 -9.56 -9.28
N GLN A 142 -13.60 -9.02 -8.93
CA GLN A 142 -12.37 -9.26 -9.69
C GLN A 142 -11.93 -10.73 -9.67
N MET A 143 -12.08 -11.43 -8.54
CA MET A 143 -11.78 -12.87 -8.45
C MET A 143 -12.72 -13.68 -9.32
N SER A 144 -14.02 -13.40 -9.25
CA SER A 144 -15.05 -13.97 -10.10
C SER A 144 -14.63 -13.79 -11.56
N ASP A 145 -14.46 -12.54 -11.99
CA ASP A 145 -14.03 -12.15 -13.33
C ASP A 145 -12.76 -12.87 -13.80
N ARG A 146 -11.74 -12.98 -12.95
CA ARG A 146 -10.46 -13.61 -13.29
C ARG A 146 -10.58 -15.13 -13.31
N ALA A 147 -11.25 -15.74 -12.34
CA ALA A 147 -11.55 -17.17 -12.33
C ALA A 147 -12.35 -17.56 -13.58
N THR A 148 -13.28 -16.71 -13.99
CA THR A 148 -14.05 -16.82 -15.23
C THR A 148 -13.24 -16.53 -16.48
N LYS A 149 -12.31 -15.59 -16.47
CA LYS A 149 -11.38 -15.46 -17.60
C LYS A 149 -10.43 -16.67 -17.67
N CYS A 150 -10.22 -17.36 -16.55
CA CYS A 150 -9.54 -18.65 -16.49
C CYS A 150 -10.43 -19.86 -16.84
N ARG A 151 -11.78 -19.77 -16.78
CA ARG A 151 -12.72 -20.91 -16.95
C ARG A 151 -13.96 -20.71 -17.85
N GLY A 152 -14.52 -19.50 -17.95
CA GLY A 152 -15.66 -19.08 -18.79
C GLY A 152 -16.93 -18.66 -18.01
N SER A 153 -17.18 -17.34 -17.91
CA SER A 153 -18.36 -16.53 -17.45
C SER A 153 -18.85 -16.51 -15.96
N CYS A 154 -19.26 -15.31 -15.47
CA CYS A 154 -19.56 -14.92 -14.06
C CYS A 154 -20.87 -14.10 -13.86
N LEU A 155 -21.31 -13.98 -12.59
CA LEU A 155 -22.50 -13.23 -12.10
C LEU A 155 -22.20 -12.27 -10.91
N ASP A 156 -23.10 -11.31 -10.67
CA ASP A 156 -23.10 -10.21 -9.66
C ASP A 156 -23.90 -10.54 -8.38
N THR A 157 -23.63 -9.85 -7.25
CA THR A 157 -24.30 -10.07 -5.94
C THR A 157 -24.52 -8.81 -5.09
N ASP A 158 -25.52 -8.89 -4.19
CA ASP A 158 -26.11 -7.84 -3.32
C ASP A 158 -25.61 -7.87 -1.85
N ASP A 159 -26.03 -6.92 -1.02
CA ASP A 159 -25.16 -6.30 -0.03
C ASP A 159 -24.93 -7.04 1.32
N ASP A 160 -25.97 -7.55 1.97
CA ASP A 160 -25.87 -8.22 3.29
C ASP A 160 -25.30 -9.64 3.20
N GLU A 161 -25.40 -10.26 2.03
CA GLU A 161 -24.87 -11.59 1.77
C GLU A 161 -23.34 -11.61 1.74
N VAL A 162 -22.72 -10.50 1.33
CA VAL A 162 -21.26 -10.34 1.14
C VAL A 162 -20.46 -10.65 2.41
N VAL A 163 -21.00 -10.38 3.61
CA VAL A 163 -20.23 -10.48 4.86
C VAL A 163 -20.20 -11.93 5.37
N HIS A 164 -21.34 -12.61 5.34
CA HIS A 164 -21.41 -14.05 5.64
C HIS A 164 -20.69 -14.89 4.57
N LEU A 165 -20.85 -14.54 3.29
CA LEU A 165 -20.09 -15.11 2.18
C LEU A 165 -18.60 -14.82 2.34
N GLY A 166 -18.20 -13.62 2.77
CA GLY A 166 -16.80 -13.23 2.94
C GLY A 166 -16.07 -14.06 3.98
N THR A 167 -16.69 -14.32 5.13
CA THR A 167 -16.10 -15.18 6.18
C THR A 167 -15.93 -16.62 5.69
N ARG A 168 -16.93 -17.16 4.98
CA ARG A 168 -16.87 -18.52 4.40
C ARG A 168 -15.84 -18.59 3.27
N ALA A 169 -15.80 -17.58 2.40
CA ALA A 169 -14.86 -17.47 1.29
C ALA A 169 -13.43 -17.39 1.79
N ILE A 170 -13.13 -16.61 2.84
CA ILE A 170 -11.78 -16.55 3.42
C ILE A 170 -11.36 -17.91 3.96
N LYS A 171 -12.23 -18.63 4.68
CA LYS A 171 -11.91 -19.98 5.17
C LYS A 171 -11.63 -20.95 4.01
N LEU A 172 -12.44 -20.92 2.96
CA LEU A 172 -12.25 -21.75 1.77
C LEU A 172 -10.96 -21.38 1.02
N LEU A 173 -10.66 -20.09 0.87
CA LEU A 173 -9.43 -19.61 0.25
C LEU A 173 -8.18 -19.97 1.07
N GLU A 174 -8.25 -19.91 2.40
CA GLU A 174 -7.19 -20.40 3.28
C GLU A 174 -6.98 -21.90 3.11
N GLN A 175 -8.06 -22.70 3.02
CA GLN A 175 -7.98 -24.14 2.76
C GLN A 175 -7.37 -24.43 1.39
N LEU A 176 -7.82 -23.73 0.35
CA LEU A 176 -7.28 -23.82 -1.01
C LEU A 176 -5.78 -23.49 -1.02
N CYS A 177 -5.36 -22.41 -0.35
CA CYS A 177 -3.95 -22.04 -0.28
C CYS A 177 -3.06 -23.12 0.37
N ARG A 178 -3.62 -23.96 1.26
CA ARG A 178 -2.91 -25.10 1.86
C ARG A 178 -3.00 -26.38 1.02
N SER A 179 -3.90 -26.44 0.05
CA SER A 179 -4.13 -27.64 -0.77
C SER A 179 -3.07 -27.78 -1.88
N PRO A 180 -2.92 -29.00 -2.47
CA PRO A 180 -2.08 -29.19 -3.66
C PRO A 180 -2.44 -28.23 -4.80
N GLU A 181 -3.72 -27.91 -4.95
CA GLU A 181 -4.24 -27.03 -6.01
C GLU A 181 -3.88 -25.57 -5.78
N GLY A 182 -3.87 -25.10 -4.53
CA GLY A 182 -3.32 -23.78 -4.20
C GLY A 182 -1.85 -23.65 -4.56
N LYS A 183 -1.05 -24.72 -4.38
CA LYS A 183 0.36 -24.74 -4.80
C LYS A 183 0.49 -24.63 -6.33
N ILE A 184 -0.37 -25.30 -7.08
CA ILE A 184 -0.42 -25.19 -8.56
C ILE A 184 -0.80 -23.77 -8.99
N ILE A 185 -1.80 -23.14 -8.34
CA ILE A 185 -2.18 -21.74 -8.63
C ILE A 185 -1.00 -20.81 -8.37
N ALA A 186 -0.31 -20.97 -7.23
CA ALA A 186 0.85 -20.16 -6.87
C ALA A 186 2.03 -20.35 -7.84
N GLU A 187 2.27 -21.59 -8.29
CA GLU A 187 3.29 -21.92 -9.29
C GLU A 187 2.97 -21.30 -10.66
N ARG A 188 1.75 -21.48 -11.17
CA ARG A 188 1.29 -20.83 -12.41
C ARG A 188 1.35 -19.31 -12.33
N ALA A 189 1.01 -18.74 -11.17
CA ALA A 189 1.14 -17.31 -10.93
C ALA A 189 2.61 -16.86 -10.96
N ARG A 190 3.55 -17.68 -10.48
CA ARG A 190 5.00 -17.40 -10.55
C ARG A 190 5.52 -17.52 -11.99
N GLU A 191 5.08 -18.51 -12.75
CA GLU A 191 5.43 -18.69 -14.16
C GLU A 191 4.90 -17.54 -15.03
N GLY A 192 3.63 -17.18 -14.88
CA GLY A 192 3.02 -16.05 -15.60
C GLY A 192 3.69 -14.71 -15.31
N ARG A 193 4.28 -14.57 -14.11
CA ARG A 193 5.10 -13.43 -13.73
C ARG A 193 6.49 -13.42 -14.38
N LYS A 194 7.10 -14.59 -14.60
CA LYS A 194 8.47 -14.72 -15.13
C LYS A 194 8.56 -14.44 -16.63
N TYR A 195 7.55 -14.84 -17.40
CA TYR A 195 7.59 -14.78 -18.87
C TYR A 195 6.86 -13.58 -19.49
N GLY A 196 6.19 -12.75 -18.68
CA GLY A 196 5.56 -11.50 -19.14
C GLY A 196 4.44 -11.67 -20.19
N VAL A 197 4.03 -12.90 -20.49
CA VAL A 197 3.09 -13.19 -21.59
C VAL A 197 1.68 -12.71 -21.20
N PRO A 198 1.01 -11.85 -22.02
CA PRO A 198 -0.32 -11.32 -21.71
C PRO A 198 -1.38 -12.39 -21.44
N SER A 199 -1.28 -13.57 -22.07
CA SER A 199 -2.19 -14.70 -21.90
C SER A 199 -2.08 -15.39 -20.53
N GLN A 200 -1.02 -15.14 -19.76
CA GLN A 200 -0.81 -15.71 -18.42
C GLN A 200 -1.04 -14.71 -17.28
N LYS A 201 -1.44 -13.46 -17.55
CA LYS A 201 -1.72 -12.43 -16.53
C LYS A 201 -2.87 -12.78 -15.58
N CYS A 202 -3.74 -13.71 -15.96
CA CYS A 202 -4.89 -14.11 -15.16
C CYS A 202 -4.50 -14.83 -13.86
N TRP A 203 -3.47 -15.68 -13.85
CA TRP A 203 -3.03 -16.41 -12.65
C TRP A 203 -2.33 -15.51 -11.61
N PRO A 204 -1.38 -14.63 -11.97
CA PRO A 204 -0.84 -13.63 -11.07
C PRO A 204 -1.91 -12.75 -10.43
N ASP A 205 -2.90 -12.30 -11.22
CA ASP A 205 -3.99 -11.46 -10.73
C ASP A 205 -4.93 -12.22 -9.78
N LEU A 206 -5.27 -13.47 -10.10
CA LEU A 206 -6.08 -14.33 -9.24
C LEU A 206 -5.38 -14.57 -7.91
N GLN A 207 -4.12 -15.00 -7.93
CA GLN A 207 -3.31 -15.18 -6.72
C GLN A 207 -3.21 -13.87 -5.92
N HIS A 208 -3.05 -12.73 -6.61
CA HIS A 208 -3.02 -11.42 -5.96
C HIS A 208 -4.32 -11.14 -5.20
N MET A 209 -5.48 -11.42 -5.78
CA MET A 209 -6.76 -11.21 -5.09
C MET A 209 -6.97 -12.18 -3.93
N ILE A 210 -6.61 -13.46 -4.10
CA ILE A 210 -6.68 -14.46 -3.02
C ILE A 210 -5.86 -13.99 -1.82
N ASN A 211 -4.59 -13.62 -2.06
CA ASN A 211 -3.69 -13.15 -1.01
C ASN A 211 -4.21 -11.89 -0.30
N ARG A 212 -4.84 -10.96 -1.03
CA ARG A 212 -5.44 -9.75 -0.43
C ARG A 212 -6.66 -10.06 0.43
N THR A 213 -7.41 -11.08 0.07
CA THR A 213 -8.63 -11.48 0.78
C THR A 213 -8.29 -12.25 2.05
N THR A 214 -7.36 -13.21 1.98
CA THR A 214 -6.91 -13.97 3.16
C THR A 214 -6.09 -13.11 4.14
N ALA A 215 -5.50 -12.00 3.68
CA ALA A 215 -4.75 -11.07 4.52
C ALA A 215 -5.55 -10.46 5.70
N TYR A 216 -6.88 -10.37 5.62
CA TYR A 216 -7.69 -9.88 6.76
C TYR A 216 -7.64 -10.85 7.95
N SER A 217 -7.72 -12.15 7.69
CA SER A 217 -7.56 -13.18 8.72
C SER A 217 -6.18 -13.12 9.38
N GLU A 218 -5.12 -12.92 8.58
CA GLU A 218 -3.78 -12.67 9.10
C GLU A 218 -3.72 -11.38 9.94
N SER A 219 -4.42 -10.32 9.53
CA SER A 219 -4.44 -9.06 10.29
C SER A 219 -5.02 -9.25 11.69
N VAL A 220 -6.12 -9.99 11.80
CA VAL A 220 -6.71 -10.35 13.10
C VAL A 220 -5.74 -11.21 13.92
N ARG A 221 -5.05 -12.18 13.32
CA ARG A 221 -4.02 -12.99 14.01
C ARG A 221 -2.91 -12.12 14.62
N PHE A 222 -2.38 -11.15 13.88
CA PHE A 222 -1.35 -10.24 14.38
C PHE A 222 -1.85 -9.30 15.49
N ILE A 223 -3.09 -8.83 15.41
CA ILE A 223 -3.71 -8.01 16.46
C ILE A 223 -3.86 -8.81 17.76
N LEU A 224 -4.33 -10.06 17.67
CA LEU A 224 -4.44 -10.95 18.84
C LEU A 224 -3.08 -11.34 19.41
N ALA A 225 -2.07 -11.58 18.55
CA ALA A 225 -0.71 -11.82 19.00
C ALA A 225 -0.13 -10.60 19.75
N ALA A 226 -0.45 -9.38 19.30
CA ALA A 226 -0.10 -8.16 20.02
C ALA A 226 -0.83 -8.04 21.37
N LYS A 227 -2.11 -8.41 21.47
CA LYS A 227 -2.86 -8.47 22.76
C LYS A 227 -2.14 -9.34 23.77
N VAL A 228 -1.73 -10.55 23.35
CA VAL A 228 -1.01 -11.49 24.22
C VAL A 228 0.35 -10.93 24.65
N ARG A 229 1.07 -10.25 23.74
CA ARG A 229 2.43 -9.76 24.01
C ARG A 229 2.46 -8.45 24.81
N TRP A 230 1.55 -7.53 24.52
CA TRP A 230 1.43 -6.20 25.14
C TRP A 230 -0.04 -5.86 25.42
N PRO A 231 -0.63 -6.41 26.49
CA PRO A 231 -2.02 -6.11 26.87
C PRO A 231 -2.29 -4.60 27.05
N GLY A 232 -1.29 -3.84 27.52
CA GLY A 232 -1.37 -2.39 27.69
C GLY A 232 -1.65 -1.59 26.40
N LEU A 233 -1.45 -2.19 25.22
CA LEU A 233 -1.87 -1.58 23.95
C LEU A 233 -3.41 -1.47 23.83
N PHE A 234 -4.17 -2.26 24.59
CA PHE A 234 -5.63 -2.41 24.45
C PHE A 234 -6.42 -2.03 25.71
N ASP A 235 -5.74 -1.61 26.78
CA ASP A 235 -6.40 -1.17 28.03
C ASP A 235 -6.73 0.32 27.97
N LYS A 236 -5.93 1.18 28.61
CA LYS A 236 -6.06 2.64 28.53
C LYS A 236 -5.37 3.12 27.27
N PHE A 237 -6.16 3.44 26.25
CA PHE A 237 -5.63 3.99 25.01
C PHE A 237 -6.40 5.23 24.55
N LYS A 238 -5.74 5.98 23.66
CA LYS A 238 -6.30 7.13 22.95
C LYS A 238 -6.12 6.94 21.46
N VAL A 239 -7.12 7.32 20.68
CA VAL A 239 -7.04 7.33 19.21
C VAL A 239 -7.20 8.76 18.74
N SER A 240 -6.27 9.24 17.93
CA SER A 240 -6.31 10.56 17.31
C SER A 240 -5.92 10.47 15.85
N PHE A 241 -6.41 11.41 15.05
CA PHE A 241 -6.11 11.46 13.63
C PHE A 241 -5.61 12.83 13.20
N ILE A 242 -4.92 12.84 12.06
CA ILE A 242 -4.54 14.05 11.33
C ILE A 242 -5.44 14.14 10.11
N GLU A 243 -5.92 15.35 9.79
CA GLU A 243 -6.71 15.58 8.59
C GLU A 243 -5.90 15.22 7.33
N SER A 244 -6.55 14.52 6.39
CA SER A 244 -5.95 14.17 5.12
C SER A 244 -5.49 15.40 4.34
N SER A 245 -4.40 15.25 3.58
CA SER A 245 -3.87 16.36 2.79
C SER A 245 -4.84 16.80 1.69
N GLN A 246 -4.90 18.10 1.43
CA GLN A 246 -5.64 18.62 0.30
C GLN A 246 -4.92 18.31 -1.02
N ARG A 247 -5.72 18.04 -2.05
CA ARG A 247 -5.25 17.86 -3.43
C ARG A 247 -4.61 19.16 -3.92
N MET A 248 -3.37 19.06 -4.40
CA MET A 248 -2.72 20.18 -5.08
C MET A 248 -3.42 20.45 -6.41
N GLU A 249 -3.47 21.72 -6.80
CA GLU A 249 -3.73 22.08 -8.19
C GLU A 249 -2.73 21.39 -9.12
N ARG A 250 -3.18 21.08 -10.34
CA ARG A 250 -2.34 20.37 -11.31
C ARG A 250 -1.04 21.14 -11.51
N PRO A 251 0.12 20.51 -11.29
CA PRO A 251 1.40 21.16 -11.56
C PRO A 251 1.48 21.48 -13.05
N PHE A 252 1.50 22.75 -13.43
CA PHE A 252 1.64 23.18 -14.81
C PHE A 252 2.91 24.01 -15.03
N ARG A 253 3.63 23.73 -16.11
CA ARG A 253 4.76 24.56 -16.54
C ARG A 253 4.71 24.77 -18.05
N ASN A 254 4.80 26.03 -18.47
CA ASN A 254 4.89 26.42 -19.88
C ASN A 254 6.33 26.23 -20.42
N LYS A 255 6.74 24.98 -20.62
CA LYS A 255 8.05 24.56 -21.18
C LYS A 255 7.88 23.29 -22.01
N SER A 256 8.86 22.98 -22.87
CA SER A 256 8.88 21.72 -23.63
C SER A 256 8.77 20.52 -22.69
N GLN A 257 7.81 19.64 -22.97
CA GLN A 257 7.50 18.42 -22.22
C GLN A 257 8.10 17.17 -22.89
N THR A 258 9.12 17.33 -23.74
CA THR A 258 9.87 16.21 -24.32
C THR A 258 10.93 15.71 -23.36
N ALA A 259 11.35 14.45 -23.50
CA ALA A 259 12.44 13.87 -22.71
C ALA A 259 13.74 14.69 -22.83
N ASP A 260 14.10 15.10 -24.05
CA ASP A 260 15.26 15.98 -24.31
C ASP A 260 15.15 17.32 -23.56
N GLY A 261 13.98 17.96 -23.67
CA GLY A 261 13.75 19.25 -23.02
C GLY A 261 13.88 19.15 -21.50
N ILE A 262 13.34 18.09 -20.90
CA ILE A 262 13.42 17.84 -19.46
C ILE A 262 14.88 17.62 -19.03
N VAL A 263 15.65 16.80 -19.76
CA VAL A 263 17.04 16.49 -19.39
C VAL A 263 17.96 17.70 -19.53
N GLY A 264 17.78 18.53 -20.56
CA GLY A 264 18.50 19.79 -20.68
C GLY A 264 18.27 20.74 -19.48
N ARG A 265 17.22 20.52 -18.68
CA ARG A 265 16.94 21.26 -17.44
C ARG A 265 17.37 20.51 -16.17
N MET A 266 17.67 19.21 -16.25
CA MET A 266 18.13 18.39 -15.12
C MET A 266 19.62 18.56 -14.84
N THR A 267 20.43 18.75 -15.87
CA THR A 267 21.89 18.82 -15.76
C THR A 267 22.49 19.82 -16.75
N ARG A 268 23.68 20.32 -16.43
CA ARG A 268 24.51 21.13 -17.34
C ARG A 268 25.70 20.36 -17.91
N LYS A 269 25.85 19.07 -17.55
CA LYS A 269 26.97 18.23 -17.99
C LYS A 269 26.71 17.73 -19.40
N GLN A 270 27.38 18.30 -20.39
CA GLN A 270 27.16 18.01 -21.81
C GLN A 270 27.23 16.50 -22.13
N LYS A 271 28.24 15.81 -21.60
CA LYS A 271 28.37 14.35 -21.74
C LYS A 271 27.12 13.57 -21.29
N MET A 272 26.53 13.94 -20.16
CA MET A 272 25.31 13.28 -19.65
C MET A 272 24.10 13.59 -20.53
N ILE A 273 24.02 14.81 -21.05
CA ILE A 273 22.95 15.24 -21.96
C ILE A 273 23.04 14.44 -23.26
N ASP A 274 24.24 14.28 -23.83
CA ASP A 274 24.44 13.59 -25.09
C ASP A 274 24.13 12.08 -24.97
N THR A 275 24.65 11.42 -23.92
CA THR A 275 24.30 10.02 -23.62
C THR A 275 22.79 9.83 -23.43
N PHE A 276 22.14 10.75 -22.73
CA PHE A 276 20.70 10.69 -22.57
C PHE A 276 19.95 10.89 -23.89
N ARG A 277 20.38 11.82 -24.74
CA ARG A 277 19.74 12.08 -26.03
C ARG A 277 19.81 10.87 -26.95
N GLU A 278 20.95 10.19 -26.98
CA GLU A 278 21.09 8.92 -27.68
C GLU A 278 20.05 7.91 -27.19
N PHE A 279 20.02 7.68 -25.88
CA PHE A 279 19.10 6.75 -25.26
C PHE A 279 17.61 7.12 -25.45
N ALA A 280 17.28 8.40 -25.34
CA ALA A 280 15.92 8.90 -25.52
C ALA A 280 15.44 8.72 -26.95
N ARG A 281 16.32 8.87 -27.97
CA ARG A 281 15.98 8.59 -29.37
C ARG A 281 15.57 7.12 -29.56
N ASP A 282 16.29 6.19 -28.95
CA ASP A 282 15.95 4.77 -29.00
C ASP A 282 14.60 4.50 -28.33
N LEU A 283 14.35 5.15 -27.19
CA LEU A 283 13.09 5.03 -26.46
C LEU A 283 11.90 5.72 -27.13
N GLN A 284 12.09 6.60 -28.13
CA GLN A 284 10.96 7.12 -28.91
C GLN A 284 10.22 6.02 -29.67
N ARG A 285 10.85 4.86 -29.95
CA ARG A 285 10.15 3.67 -30.48
C ARG A 285 9.07 3.13 -29.54
N PHE A 286 9.15 3.47 -28.25
CA PHE A 286 8.17 3.13 -27.21
C PHE A 286 7.30 4.34 -26.83
N ASN A 287 7.23 5.36 -27.69
CA ASN A 287 6.41 6.56 -27.51
C ASN A 287 6.72 7.31 -26.19
N LEU A 288 8.02 7.45 -25.86
CA LEU A 288 8.47 8.05 -24.60
C LEU A 288 7.91 9.46 -24.38
N ASP A 289 7.93 10.31 -25.41
CA ASP A 289 7.42 11.68 -25.30
C ASP A 289 5.89 11.70 -25.15
N GLU A 290 5.16 10.79 -25.80
CA GLU A 290 3.72 10.63 -25.63
C GLU A 290 3.36 10.19 -24.20
N LEU A 291 4.13 9.27 -23.60
CA LEU A 291 3.95 8.87 -22.20
C LEU A 291 4.13 10.05 -21.25
N ILE A 292 5.15 10.88 -21.48
CA ILE A 292 5.39 12.10 -20.68
C ILE A 292 4.22 13.08 -20.87
N MET A 293 3.81 13.34 -22.11
CA MET A 293 2.69 14.23 -22.42
C MET A 293 1.37 13.73 -21.82
N GLY A 294 1.14 12.42 -21.81
CA GLY A 294 -0.06 11.80 -21.25
C GLY A 294 -0.25 12.16 -19.78
N VAL A 295 0.82 12.13 -18.99
CA VAL A 295 0.80 12.54 -17.58
C VAL A 295 0.41 14.02 -17.42
N TRP A 296 1.01 14.91 -18.21
CA TRP A 296 0.73 16.35 -18.09
C TRP A 296 -0.68 16.73 -18.56
N LYS A 297 -1.23 15.97 -19.51
CA LYS A 297 -2.59 16.14 -20.03
C LYS A 297 -3.66 15.57 -19.10
N ASP A 298 -3.32 14.64 -18.21
CA ASP A 298 -4.27 14.04 -17.27
C ASP A 298 -4.92 15.11 -16.38
N PRO A 299 -6.25 15.32 -16.48
CA PRO A 299 -6.97 16.27 -15.62
C PRO A 299 -6.98 15.83 -14.14
N ASN A 300 -6.76 14.53 -13.87
CA ASN A 300 -6.73 13.97 -12.54
C ASN A 300 -5.36 14.07 -11.87
N PHE A 301 -4.34 14.58 -12.56
CA PHE A 301 -3.01 14.79 -11.99
C PHE A 301 -3.04 15.91 -10.93
N ARG A 302 -3.51 15.52 -9.74
CA ARG A 302 -3.73 16.35 -8.55
C ARG A 302 -3.01 15.71 -7.36
N PRO A 303 -1.70 15.96 -7.22
CA PRO A 303 -0.88 15.32 -6.20
C PRO A 303 -1.37 15.57 -4.76
N ILE A 304 -1.14 14.59 -3.89
CA ILE A 304 -1.46 14.63 -2.46
C ILE A 304 -0.23 14.26 -1.64
N VAL A 305 -0.21 14.61 -0.35
CA VAL A 305 0.78 14.07 0.59
C VAL A 305 0.29 12.69 0.98
N HIS A 306 1.11 11.66 0.78
CA HIS A 306 0.74 10.31 1.20
C HIS A 306 0.74 10.20 2.72
N ALA A 307 -0.10 9.32 3.25
CA ALA A 307 -0.36 9.15 4.67
C ALA A 307 0.91 8.93 5.50
N GLU A 308 1.87 8.16 4.99
CA GLU A 308 3.14 7.90 5.70
C GLU A 308 3.93 9.18 5.92
N VAL A 309 4.05 9.99 4.85
CA VAL A 309 4.81 11.23 4.83
C VAL A 309 4.09 12.30 5.65
N LEU A 310 2.76 12.34 5.58
CA LEU A 310 1.95 13.28 6.35
C LEU A 310 2.07 13.03 7.85
N LEU A 311 2.07 11.76 8.27
CA LEU A 311 2.24 11.39 9.67
C LEU A 311 3.65 11.72 10.17
N LEU A 312 4.70 11.39 9.41
CA LEU A 312 6.09 11.73 9.75
C LEU A 312 6.28 13.24 9.93
N ASP A 313 5.80 14.04 8.96
CA ASP A 313 5.89 15.50 8.99
C ASP A 313 5.09 16.11 10.16
N HIS A 314 3.94 15.54 10.51
CA HIS A 314 3.18 15.99 11.68
C HIS A 314 3.94 15.76 12.99
N LEU A 315 4.50 14.56 13.19
CA LEU A 315 5.28 14.23 14.37
C LEU A 315 6.51 15.13 14.50
N ASP A 316 7.21 15.39 13.39
CA ASP A 316 8.34 16.30 13.34
C ASP A 316 7.96 17.71 13.79
N LYS A 317 6.89 18.25 13.22
CA LYS A 317 6.36 19.59 13.56
C LYS A 317 5.94 19.71 15.02
N LYS A 318 5.57 18.61 15.66
CA LYS A 318 5.22 18.54 17.08
C LYS A 318 6.43 18.28 17.99
N GLY A 319 7.62 18.02 17.44
CA GLY A 319 8.80 17.65 18.22
C GLY A 319 8.72 16.26 18.82
N LEU A 320 7.93 15.35 18.23
CA LEU A 320 7.65 14.02 18.76
C LEU A 320 8.52 12.92 18.13
N LEU A 321 9.56 13.29 17.38
CA LEU A 321 10.47 12.35 16.72
C LEU A 321 11.68 11.99 17.60
N GLU A 322 11.41 11.48 18.80
CA GLU A 322 12.41 10.92 19.70
C GLU A 322 11.92 9.58 20.28
N PRO A 323 12.83 8.60 20.54
CA PRO A 323 12.44 7.28 21.01
C PRO A 323 11.52 7.32 22.24
N ARG A 324 11.77 8.22 23.20
CA ARG A 324 10.96 8.33 24.43
C ARG A 324 9.46 8.50 24.20
N PHE A 325 9.06 9.11 23.09
CA PHE A 325 7.65 9.34 22.77
C PHE A 325 6.98 8.11 22.13
N PHE A 326 7.74 7.17 21.57
CA PHE A 326 7.18 6.00 20.90
C PHE A 326 6.96 4.85 21.88
N PHE A 327 5.90 4.08 21.66
CA PHE A 327 5.69 2.84 22.39
C PHE A 327 6.88 1.89 22.19
N ASN A 328 7.38 1.28 23.27
CA ASN A 328 8.62 0.49 23.29
C ASN A 328 9.88 1.20 22.73
N GLU A 329 9.86 2.54 22.63
CA GLU A 329 10.95 3.33 22.05
C GLU A 329 11.25 3.01 20.58
N TRP A 330 10.31 2.36 19.90
CA TRP A 330 10.43 1.97 18.50
C TRP A 330 9.79 3.03 17.61
N MET A 331 10.61 3.96 17.13
CA MET A 331 10.21 4.95 16.13
C MET A 331 9.78 4.25 14.84
N TYR A 332 8.48 4.03 14.66
CA TYR A 332 7.93 3.29 13.53
C TYR A 332 6.59 3.85 13.06
N ILE A 333 6.45 3.98 11.74
CA ILE A 333 5.21 4.33 11.05
C ILE A 333 4.83 3.14 10.16
N GLY A 334 3.69 2.51 10.46
CA GLY A 334 3.15 1.40 9.70
C GLY A 334 2.06 1.84 8.73
N SER A 335 2.14 1.45 7.46
CA SER A 335 1.15 1.78 6.42
C SER A 335 0.46 0.53 5.88
N SER A 336 -0.80 0.67 5.47
CA SER A 336 -1.60 -0.42 4.89
C SER A 336 -0.93 -1.10 3.69
N LYS A 337 -0.02 -0.39 3.00
CA LYS A 337 0.75 -0.88 1.86
C LYS A 337 2.25 -0.63 2.07
N PRO A 338 3.12 -1.39 1.38
CA PRO A 338 4.53 -1.03 1.26
C PRO A 338 4.66 0.41 0.76
N THR A 339 5.68 1.15 1.20
CA THR A 339 5.80 2.57 0.85
C THR A 339 6.12 2.75 -0.64
N CYS A 340 5.60 3.80 -1.26
CA CYS A 340 6.07 4.16 -2.59
C CYS A 340 7.53 4.62 -2.60
N LYS A 341 8.14 4.65 -3.79
CA LYS A 341 9.53 5.09 -3.97
C LYS A 341 9.74 6.52 -3.43
N LEU A 342 8.80 7.44 -3.67
CA LEU A 342 8.91 8.82 -3.17
C LEU A 342 8.73 8.92 -1.65
N CYS A 343 7.81 8.15 -1.06
CA CYS A 343 7.72 8.03 0.40
C CYS A 343 9.02 7.46 0.98
N HIS A 344 9.58 6.42 0.36
CA HIS A 344 10.85 5.84 0.79
C HIS A 344 11.99 6.86 0.78
N HIS A 345 12.20 7.59 -0.32
CA HIS A 345 13.18 8.68 -0.36
C HIS A 345 12.90 9.76 0.68
N TYR A 346 11.63 10.09 0.91
CA TYR A 346 11.29 11.07 1.92
C TYR A 346 11.71 10.61 3.33
N PHE A 347 11.44 9.35 3.69
CA PHE A 347 11.88 8.79 4.97
C PHE A 347 13.41 8.70 5.07
N THR A 348 14.10 8.24 4.03
CA THR A 348 15.55 8.01 4.10
C THR A 348 16.38 9.29 4.06
N LEU A 349 15.88 10.35 3.43
CA LEU A 349 16.56 11.65 3.33
C LEU A 349 16.08 12.65 4.39
N HIS A 350 15.14 12.24 5.25
CA HIS A 350 14.67 13.03 6.38
C HIS A 350 15.82 13.34 7.33
N HIS A 351 15.73 14.48 8.03
CA HIS A 351 16.81 14.93 8.92
C HIS A 351 16.89 14.12 10.22
N VAL A 352 15.75 13.59 10.69
CA VAL A 352 15.73 12.56 11.73
C VAL A 352 15.93 11.21 11.06
N SER A 353 17.11 10.60 11.29
CA SER A 353 17.40 9.24 10.88
C SER A 353 16.64 8.22 11.75
N ASN A 354 16.41 7.02 11.21
CA ASN A 354 15.92 5.83 11.94
C ASN A 354 14.43 5.81 12.34
N VAL A 355 13.58 6.65 11.75
CA VAL A 355 12.14 6.37 11.78
C VAL A 355 11.86 5.22 10.83
N GLY A 356 11.51 4.06 11.38
CA GLY A 356 11.20 2.87 10.61
C GLY A 356 9.88 3.01 9.85
N HIS A 357 9.83 2.39 8.69
CA HIS A 357 8.65 2.31 7.83
C HIS A 357 8.62 0.94 7.14
N ARG A 358 7.49 0.61 6.53
CA ARG A 358 7.42 -0.60 5.70
C ARG A 358 8.43 -0.53 4.56
N PRO A 359 9.01 -1.67 4.13
CA PRO A 359 9.82 -1.74 2.92
C PRO A 359 9.09 -1.12 1.71
N SER A 360 9.86 -0.57 0.77
CA SER A 360 9.27 0.00 -0.44
C SER A 360 8.99 -1.08 -1.48
N HIS A 361 7.86 -0.95 -2.19
CA HIS A 361 7.57 -1.77 -3.37
C HIS A 361 8.21 -1.24 -4.67
N GLY A 362 9.07 -0.21 -4.60
CA GLY A 362 9.78 0.34 -5.77
C GLY A 362 8.97 1.21 -6.75
N ASN A 363 7.63 1.10 -6.82
CA ASN A 363 6.86 1.96 -7.73
C ASN A 363 6.96 3.46 -7.42
N LEU A 364 7.10 4.23 -8.49
CA LEU A 364 6.97 5.68 -8.48
C LEU A 364 5.49 6.07 -8.66
N TYR A 365 4.94 6.85 -7.73
CA TYR A 365 3.58 7.38 -7.83
C TYR A 365 3.62 8.90 -8.00
N LEU A 366 3.19 9.39 -9.16
CA LEU A 366 3.25 10.81 -9.47
C LEU A 366 2.22 11.66 -8.72
N HIS A 367 1.09 11.07 -8.31
CA HIS A 367 0.10 11.72 -7.42
C HIS A 367 0.63 11.82 -5.98
N TRP A 368 1.82 12.41 -5.81
CA TRP A 368 2.56 12.56 -4.58
C TRP A 368 3.17 13.96 -4.51
N ARG A 369 3.13 14.60 -3.34
CA ARG A 369 3.77 15.90 -3.09
C ARG A 369 4.39 15.98 -1.71
N PHE A 370 5.32 16.93 -1.56
CA PHE A 370 5.88 17.30 -0.26
C PHE A 370 4.82 17.95 0.66
N PRO A 371 4.92 17.74 1.99
CA PRO A 371 4.07 18.39 2.98
C PRO A 371 3.99 19.91 2.84
N ASP A 372 2.89 20.46 3.34
CA ASP A 372 2.65 21.90 3.38
C ASP A 372 3.43 22.56 4.51
N VAL A 373 3.83 23.83 4.31
CA VAL A 373 4.41 24.65 5.37
C VAL A 373 3.29 25.39 6.08
N LEU A 374 3.17 25.20 7.39
CA LEU A 374 2.20 25.93 8.19
C LEU A 374 2.62 27.40 8.30
N LYS A 375 1.64 28.32 8.36
CA LYS A 375 1.91 29.75 8.53
C LYS A 375 2.79 30.05 9.75
N SER A 376 2.60 29.29 10.83
CA SER A 376 3.38 29.38 12.08
C SER A 376 4.86 29.05 11.92
N GLN A 377 5.26 28.28 10.90
CA GLN A 377 6.66 27.90 10.69
C GLN A 377 7.48 28.97 9.98
N GLY A 378 6.82 29.98 9.39
CA GLY A 378 7.47 31.10 8.71
C GLY A 378 8.53 30.69 7.68
N GLU A 379 9.58 31.50 7.57
CA GLU A 379 10.68 31.31 6.61
C GLU A 379 11.48 30.04 6.88
N THR A 380 11.69 29.68 8.16
CA THR A 380 12.40 28.46 8.54
C THR A 380 11.71 27.21 8.01
N GLY A 381 10.37 27.15 8.06
CA GLY A 381 9.59 26.06 7.47
C GLY A 381 9.74 25.98 5.96
N ILE A 382 9.77 27.13 5.27
CA ILE A 382 10.01 27.21 3.82
C ILE A 382 11.38 26.65 3.46
N GLN A 383 12.41 27.05 4.19
CA GLN A 383 13.78 26.59 3.98
C GLN A 383 13.92 25.07 4.23
N ARG A 384 13.38 24.56 5.34
CA ARG A 384 13.39 23.12 5.65
C ARG A 384 12.72 22.30 4.55
N ARG A 385 11.55 22.75 4.09
CA ARG A 385 10.85 22.11 2.98
C ARG A 385 11.68 22.15 1.69
N GLN A 386 12.32 23.27 1.38
CA GLN A 386 13.14 23.40 0.18
C GLN A 386 14.36 22.47 0.20
N ILE A 387 15.02 22.33 1.36
CA ILE A 387 16.10 21.35 1.56
C ILE A 387 15.59 19.94 1.25
N MET A 388 14.42 19.58 1.76
CA MET A 388 13.83 18.26 1.52
C MET A 388 13.48 18.03 0.05
N VAL A 389 12.93 19.05 -0.61
CA VAL A 389 12.66 19.04 -2.05
C VAL A 389 13.94 18.78 -2.84
N ASP A 390 15.02 19.51 -2.54
CA ASP A 390 16.27 19.40 -3.28
C ASP A 390 16.97 18.05 -3.07
N ARG A 391 16.90 17.48 -1.85
CA ARG A 391 17.42 16.13 -1.56
C ARG A 391 16.71 15.05 -2.35
N VAL A 392 15.38 14.98 -2.25
CA VAL A 392 14.58 13.96 -2.97
C VAL A 392 14.69 14.16 -4.49
N LEU A 393 14.71 15.41 -4.96
CA LEU A 393 14.95 15.72 -6.38
C LEU A 393 16.32 15.24 -6.86
N GLY A 394 17.34 15.33 -6.00
CA GLY A 394 18.67 14.79 -6.26
C GLY A 394 18.64 13.29 -6.54
N GLU A 395 18.00 12.50 -5.67
CA GLU A 395 17.86 11.05 -5.87
C GLU A 395 17.02 10.69 -7.10
N VAL A 396 15.88 11.38 -7.33
CA VAL A 396 15.05 11.15 -8.53
C VAL A 396 15.85 11.40 -9.82
N ARG A 397 16.66 12.46 -9.86
CA ARG A 397 17.52 12.75 -11.03
C ARG A 397 18.60 11.68 -11.20
N LYS A 398 19.26 11.29 -10.11
CA LYS A 398 20.29 10.26 -10.10
C LYS A 398 19.73 8.95 -10.64
N GLU A 399 18.56 8.50 -10.17
CA GLU A 399 17.92 7.28 -10.68
C GLU A 399 17.61 7.35 -12.18
N ALA A 400 17.08 8.48 -12.66
CA ALA A 400 16.80 8.65 -14.09
C ALA A 400 18.08 8.52 -14.94
N PHE A 401 19.19 9.09 -14.46
CA PHE A 401 20.49 8.97 -15.15
C PHE A 401 21.10 7.58 -15.00
N ASP A 402 20.91 6.92 -13.86
CA ASP A 402 21.39 5.56 -13.63
C ASP A 402 20.72 4.57 -14.58
N ILE A 403 19.43 4.70 -14.84
CA ILE A 403 18.70 3.88 -15.83
C ILE A 403 19.38 3.96 -17.20
N VAL A 404 19.64 5.19 -17.66
CA VAL A 404 20.33 5.45 -18.94
C VAL A 404 21.75 4.88 -18.94
N SER A 405 22.47 5.05 -17.84
CA SER A 405 23.87 4.62 -17.72
C SER A 405 24.02 3.10 -17.67
N ARG A 406 23.07 2.41 -17.00
CA ARG A 406 23.08 0.94 -16.89
C ARG A 406 22.86 0.28 -18.24
N LYS A 407 21.99 0.80 -19.12
CA LYS A 407 21.77 0.20 -20.45
C LYS A 407 22.96 0.34 -21.42
N GLY A 408 23.96 1.18 -21.11
CA GLY A 408 25.27 1.15 -21.78
C GLY A 408 26.08 -0.13 -21.51
N THR A 409 25.67 -0.94 -20.53
CA THR A 409 26.27 -2.22 -20.15
C THR A 409 25.15 -3.24 -19.89
N SER A 410 24.96 -4.19 -20.81
CA SER A 410 23.95 -5.25 -20.72
C SER A 410 23.68 -5.77 -19.29
N SER A 411 22.40 -5.87 -18.93
CA SER A 411 21.77 -6.84 -18.00
C SER A 411 20.97 -6.28 -16.79
N TYR A 412 19.72 -6.74 -16.72
CA TYR A 412 18.83 -7.04 -15.58
C TYR A 412 18.57 -6.00 -14.48
N LYS A 413 17.30 -5.57 -14.31
CA LYS A 413 16.75 -5.04 -13.04
C LYS A 413 15.26 -5.32 -12.85
N GLY A 414 14.91 -5.66 -11.61
CA GLY A 414 13.55 -5.91 -11.13
C GLY A 414 13.03 -4.73 -10.30
N ASP A 415 11.72 -4.53 -10.37
CA ASP A 415 10.85 -4.03 -9.29
C ASP A 415 9.41 -3.93 -9.84
N ASP A 416 8.57 -4.88 -9.42
CA ASP A 416 7.13 -4.90 -9.70
C ASP A 416 6.31 -4.48 -8.48
N SER A 417 5.13 -3.92 -8.74
CA SER A 417 4.22 -3.41 -7.73
C SER A 417 3.57 -4.53 -6.91
N PHE A 418 4.21 -4.93 -5.82
CA PHE A 418 3.59 -5.87 -4.89
C PHE A 418 2.97 -5.18 -3.67
N THR A 419 1.78 -5.65 -3.29
CA THR A 419 1.22 -5.40 -1.95
C THR A 419 1.37 -6.69 -1.14
N TYR A 420 2.57 -6.94 -0.59
CA TYR A 420 2.77 -8.07 0.30
C TYR A 420 2.09 -7.81 1.65
N SER A 421 1.39 -8.81 2.15
CA SER A 421 0.87 -8.87 3.50
C SER A 421 1.60 -10.02 4.19
N ALA A 422 2.33 -9.73 5.27
CA ALA A 422 3.04 -10.81 5.97
C ALA A 422 2.06 -11.88 6.48
N ALA A 423 2.53 -13.11 6.41
CA ALA A 423 1.89 -14.30 6.95
C ALA A 423 2.68 -14.81 8.16
N MET A 424 1.96 -15.36 9.14
CA MET A 424 2.55 -16.09 10.26
C MET A 424 3.09 -17.45 9.77
N PRO A 425 4.21 -17.97 10.33
CA PRO A 425 4.62 -19.35 10.07
C PRO A 425 3.57 -20.36 10.57
N ASP A 426 3.16 -21.30 9.72
CA ASP A 426 2.14 -22.30 10.05
C ASP A 426 2.72 -23.36 11.00
N ARG A 427 2.12 -23.51 12.19
CA ARG A 427 2.39 -24.62 13.12
C ARG A 427 1.18 -25.55 13.15
N SER A 428 0.94 -26.27 12.05
CA SER A 428 0.02 -27.42 12.03
C SER A 428 0.27 -28.31 10.80
N THR A 429 0.78 -29.51 11.04
CA THR A 429 0.74 -30.64 10.09
C THR A 429 -0.57 -31.40 10.27
N VAL A 430 -1.48 -31.34 9.29
CA VAL A 430 -2.54 -32.34 9.13
C VAL A 430 -2.73 -32.64 7.64
N ALA A 431 -2.85 -33.93 7.34
CA ALA A 431 -2.86 -34.54 6.02
C ALA A 431 -3.96 -34.02 5.07
N GLY A 432 -3.62 -34.03 3.78
CA GLY A 432 -4.35 -33.36 2.71
C GLY A 432 -5.69 -34.01 2.33
N SER A 433 -6.65 -33.13 2.03
CA SER A 433 -7.74 -33.38 1.10
C SER A 433 -7.43 -32.67 -0.22
N VAL A 434 -7.52 -33.40 -1.32
CA VAL A 434 -7.43 -32.91 -2.71
C VAL A 434 -8.70 -32.14 -3.01
N VAL A 435 -8.61 -30.87 -3.39
CA VAL A 435 -9.76 -30.02 -3.72
C VAL A 435 -9.79 -29.82 -5.22
N ASP A 436 -10.74 -30.42 -5.94
CA ASP A 436 -10.82 -30.31 -7.40
C ASP A 436 -10.97 -28.83 -7.85
N LEU A 437 -10.14 -28.38 -8.81
CA LEU A 437 -10.30 -27.07 -9.48
C LEU A 437 -11.70 -26.95 -10.15
N GLY A 438 -12.26 -28.09 -10.57
CA GLY A 438 -13.63 -28.26 -11.04
C GLY A 438 -14.64 -27.86 -9.95
N ASP A 439 -14.49 -28.43 -8.75
CA ASP A 439 -15.29 -28.10 -7.57
C ASP A 439 -15.11 -26.65 -7.13
N LEU A 440 -13.90 -26.07 -7.15
CA LEU A 440 -13.71 -24.69 -6.71
C LEU A 440 -14.51 -23.69 -7.55
N ALA A 441 -14.48 -23.79 -8.87
CA ALA A 441 -15.28 -22.89 -9.72
C ALA A 441 -16.68 -23.43 -10.09
N SER A 442 -17.00 -24.67 -9.70
CA SER A 442 -18.39 -25.12 -9.54
C SER A 442 -19.00 -24.52 -8.28
N MET A 443 -18.26 -24.40 -7.18
CA MET A 443 -18.72 -23.80 -5.91
C MET A 443 -18.72 -22.26 -5.93
N ILE A 444 -17.79 -21.63 -6.66
CA ILE A 444 -17.84 -20.19 -6.96
C ILE A 444 -18.89 -19.91 -8.06
N GLY A 445 -19.15 -20.87 -8.95
CA GLY A 445 -20.17 -20.77 -10.01
C GLY A 445 -21.61 -21.06 -9.54
N HIS A 446 -21.78 -21.93 -8.53
CA HIS A 446 -23.05 -22.23 -7.84
C HIS A 446 -23.30 -21.27 -6.67
N MET A 447 -22.88 -20.01 -6.80
CA MET A 447 -23.48 -18.91 -6.03
C MET A 447 -24.87 -18.62 -6.64
N ASP A 448 -25.73 -19.64 -6.65
CA ASP A 448 -27.10 -19.58 -7.14
C ASP A 448 -28.05 -19.27 -5.98
N LEU A 449 -28.87 -18.26 -6.24
CA LEU A 449 -29.58 -17.40 -5.29
C LEU A 449 -31.09 -17.55 -5.46
N SER A 450 -31.55 -18.79 -5.48
CA SER A 450 -32.97 -19.08 -5.36
C SER A 450 -33.13 -20.40 -4.64
N ASP A 451 -33.39 -20.34 -3.34
CA ASP A 451 -34.38 -21.18 -2.67
C ASP A 451 -34.52 -20.82 -1.19
N ARG A 452 -35.46 -19.91 -0.94
CA ARG A 452 -36.38 -19.97 0.20
C ARG A 452 -37.55 -19.02 -0.03
N ALA A 453 -38.33 -19.31 -1.08
CA ALA A 453 -39.77 -19.07 -0.99
C ALA A 453 -40.35 -20.30 -0.28
N GLY A 454 -40.61 -20.16 1.01
CA GLY A 454 -41.32 -21.14 1.82
C GLY A 454 -42.29 -20.39 2.70
N ASP A 455 -43.52 -20.33 2.22
CA ASP A 455 -44.80 -20.22 2.93
C ASP A 455 -44.86 -19.31 4.17
N PHE A 456 -45.48 -18.14 3.97
CA PHE A 456 -46.52 -17.64 4.87
C PHE A 456 -47.63 -17.01 4.01
N ASP A 457 -48.74 -17.76 3.94
CA ASP A 457 -50.08 -17.54 3.34
C ASP A 457 -50.23 -17.21 1.85
#